data_AF-A0A2V5H3U2-F1
#
_entry.id   AF-A0A2V5H3U2-F1
#
_cell.length_a   1.000
_cell.length_b   1.000
_cell.length_c   1.000
_cell.angle_alpha   90.00
_cell.angle_beta   90.00
_cell.angle_gamma   90.00
#
_symmetry.space_group_name_H-M   'P 1'
#
loop_
_entity.id
_entity.type
_entity.pdbx_description
1 polymer ?
#
loop_
_entity_poly.entity_id
_entity_poly.type
_entity_poly.pdbx_seq_one_letter_code
_entity_poly.pdbx_strand_id
1 'polypeptide(L)'
;MKTSTILAILGAASCAVAIRCTQGMTYCGTSLVKKGNYAQDMQTALQREGIAPTSHQLLDSLYLCTADEDYLIYRTTCRRGACQDNGVSRDDTCIGTEEQPQEQNRDQNQEQDVGLGQDQGGQNAGPYTTVTF
;
A
#
# COMPACT_ATOMS: atom_id res chain seq x y z
N MET A 1 62.44 27.22 18.38
CA MET A 1 61.18 27.43 17.63
C MET A 1 61.06 26.31 16.59
N LYS A 2 60.04 25.45 16.69
CA LYS A 2 59.68 24.48 15.64
C LYS A 2 58.15 24.42 15.59
N THR A 3 57.56 25.03 14.57
CA THR A 3 56.11 25.02 14.32
C THR A 3 55.79 23.88 13.37
N SER A 4 55.15 22.81 13.87
CA SER A 4 54.54 21.78 13.03
C SER A 4 53.16 22.26 12.59
N THR A 5 53.03 22.59 11.32
CA THR A 5 51.76 22.91 10.67
C THR A 5 51.03 21.62 10.32
N ILE A 6 49.90 21.34 10.97
CA ILE A 6 49.02 20.22 10.64
C ILE A 6 48.01 20.72 9.60
N LEU A 7 48.08 20.15 8.39
CA LEU A 7 47.15 20.44 7.30
C LEU A 7 45.93 19.51 7.45
N ALA A 8 44.81 20.05 7.92
CA ALA A 8 43.55 19.32 8.01
C ALA A 8 42.84 19.34 6.65
N ILE A 9 42.73 18.17 6.00
CA ILE A 9 42.01 18.00 4.74
C ILE A 9 40.53 17.77 5.09
N LEU A 10 39.68 18.77 4.87
CA LEU A 10 38.22 18.61 4.96
C LEU A 10 37.76 17.78 3.76
N GLY A 11 37.40 16.52 4.00
CA GLY A 11 36.70 15.69 3.02
C GLY A 11 35.27 16.21 2.83
N ALA A 12 34.97 16.73 1.64
CA ALA A 12 33.60 17.04 1.24
C ALA A 12 32.85 15.72 1.02
N ALA A 13 31.97 15.36 1.94
CA ALA A 13 31.03 14.27 1.75
C ALA A 13 29.94 14.72 0.76
N SER A 14 30.06 14.30 -0.49
CA SER A 14 29.03 14.51 -1.52
C SER A 14 27.81 13.65 -1.20
N CYS A 15 26.84 14.20 -0.48
CA CYS A 15 25.54 13.56 -0.30
C CYS A 15 24.79 13.60 -1.64
N ALA A 16 24.84 12.51 -2.40
CA ALA A 16 23.97 12.34 -3.55
C ALA A 16 22.52 12.29 -3.06
N VAL A 17 21.75 13.35 -3.30
CA VAL A 17 20.32 13.38 -3.01
C VAL A 17 19.63 12.60 -4.13
N ALA A 18 19.30 11.33 -3.87
CA ALA A 18 18.47 10.56 -4.78
C ALA A 18 17.09 11.22 -4.89
N ILE A 19 16.56 11.35 -6.12
CA ILE A 19 15.19 11.84 -6.33
C ILE A 19 14.22 10.81 -5.75
N ARG A 20 13.72 11.09 -4.53
CA ARG A 20 12.76 10.23 -3.84
C ARG A 20 11.41 10.25 -4.56
N CYS A 21 10.68 9.14 -4.49
CA CYS A 21 9.27 9.10 -4.86
C CYS A 21 8.50 10.01 -3.91
N THR A 22 7.37 10.54 -4.37
CA THR A 22 6.55 11.40 -3.52
C THR A 22 5.77 10.50 -2.56
N GLN A 23 5.97 10.70 -1.26
CA GLN A 23 5.28 9.93 -0.23
C GLN A 23 3.76 10.00 -0.41
N GLY A 24 3.09 8.86 -0.23
CA GLY A 24 1.65 8.73 -0.38
C GLY A 24 1.18 8.50 -1.81
N MET A 25 2.06 8.64 -2.80
CA MET A 25 1.74 8.41 -4.20
C MET A 25 2.00 6.96 -4.60
N THR A 26 1.15 6.45 -5.49
CA THR A 26 1.30 5.14 -6.12
C THR A 26 1.97 5.29 -7.48
N TYR A 27 2.98 4.46 -7.74
CA TYR A 27 3.74 4.47 -8.98
C TYR A 27 3.73 3.09 -9.64
N CYS A 28 3.68 3.08 -10.96
CA CYS A 28 4.09 1.94 -11.75
C CYS A 28 5.58 1.69 -11.57
N GLY A 29 5.99 0.42 -11.59
CA GLY A 29 7.40 0.07 -11.58
C GLY A 29 8.19 0.72 -12.72
N THR A 30 7.60 0.85 -13.91
CA THR A 30 8.19 1.60 -15.03
C THR A 30 8.44 3.08 -14.69
N SER A 31 7.51 3.74 -13.99
CA SER A 31 7.64 5.13 -13.54
C SER A 31 8.75 5.28 -12.50
N LEU A 32 8.87 4.33 -11.58
CA LEU A 32 9.95 4.31 -10.57
C LEU A 32 11.33 4.17 -11.22
N VAL A 33 11.48 3.26 -12.20
CA VAL A 33 12.75 3.11 -12.95
C VAL A 33 13.15 4.41 -13.66
N LYS A 34 12.19 5.15 -14.23
CA LYS A 34 12.47 6.46 -14.84
C LYS A 34 12.89 7.50 -13.79
N LYS A 35 12.36 7.41 -12.57
CA LYS A 35 12.62 8.37 -11.49
C LYS A 35 13.98 8.16 -10.83
N GLY A 36 14.45 6.91 -10.74
CA GLY A 36 15.75 6.60 -10.14
C GLY A 36 15.99 5.11 -9.88
N ASN A 37 16.89 4.82 -8.96
CA ASN A 37 17.31 3.46 -8.64
C ASN A 37 16.37 2.79 -7.61
N TYR A 38 15.20 2.34 -8.06
CA TYR A 38 14.21 1.64 -7.22
C TYR A 38 14.20 0.11 -7.42
N ALA A 39 15.10 -0.44 -8.25
CA ALA A 39 15.06 -1.84 -8.63
C ALA A 39 15.13 -2.77 -7.41
N GLN A 40 16.02 -2.46 -6.45
CA GLN A 40 16.18 -3.24 -5.23
C GLN A 40 14.95 -3.09 -4.32
N ASP A 41 14.43 -1.88 -4.13
CA ASP A 41 13.26 -1.64 -3.29
C ASP A 41 12.01 -2.36 -3.82
N MET A 42 11.81 -2.38 -5.15
CA MET A 42 10.73 -3.13 -5.79
C MET A 42 10.91 -4.64 -5.60
N GLN A 43 12.14 -5.16 -5.70
CA GLN A 43 12.42 -6.58 -5.44
C GLN A 43 12.11 -6.94 -3.99
N THR A 44 12.54 -6.12 -3.03
CA THR A 44 12.25 -6.32 -1.61
C THR A 44 10.74 -6.27 -1.34
N ALA A 45 10.02 -5.31 -1.93
CA ALA A 45 8.57 -5.21 -1.80
C ALA A 45 7.85 -6.47 -2.31
N LEU A 46 8.25 -7.01 -3.48
CA LEU A 46 7.69 -8.26 -4.01
C LEU A 46 8.04 -9.48 -3.15
N GLN A 47 9.27 -9.55 -2.64
CA GLN A 47 9.73 -10.66 -1.79
C GLN A 47 8.97 -10.74 -0.46
N ARG A 48 8.58 -9.60 0.11
CA ARG A 48 7.75 -9.54 1.32
C ARG A 48 6.38 -10.20 1.13
N GLU A 49 5.84 -10.11 -0.08
CA GLU A 49 4.59 -10.76 -0.49
C GLU A 49 4.80 -12.20 -1.00
N GLY A 50 6.04 -12.71 -0.97
CA GLY A 50 6.37 -14.03 -1.51
C GLY A 50 6.31 -14.12 -3.05
N ILE A 51 6.35 -12.98 -3.74
CA ILE A 51 6.26 -12.90 -5.20
C ILE A 51 7.67 -12.93 -5.82
N ALA A 52 7.89 -13.82 -6.78
CA ALA A 52 9.15 -13.87 -7.52
C ALA A 52 9.34 -12.63 -8.42
N PRO A 53 10.46 -11.89 -8.30
CA PRO A 53 10.67 -10.62 -9.01
C PRO A 53 11.04 -10.84 -10.48
N THR A 54 10.06 -11.15 -11.31
CA THR A 54 10.22 -11.16 -12.78
C THR A 54 10.13 -9.75 -13.35
N SER A 55 10.57 -9.53 -14.59
CA SER A 55 10.46 -8.22 -15.25
C SER A 55 9.01 -7.71 -15.29
N HIS A 56 8.04 -8.61 -15.46
CA HIS A 56 6.63 -8.27 -15.43
C HIS A 56 6.20 -7.80 -14.03
N GLN A 57 6.58 -8.56 -13.00
CA GLN A 57 6.26 -8.22 -11.62
C GLN A 57 6.92 -6.92 -11.17
N LEU A 58 8.13 -6.64 -11.65
CA LEU A 58 8.83 -5.41 -11.32
C LEU A 58 8.21 -4.20 -12.02
N LEU A 59 8.00 -4.29 -13.34
CA LEU A 59 7.69 -3.12 -14.17
C LEU A 59 6.19 -2.81 -14.27
N ASP A 60 5.33 -3.83 -14.28
CA ASP A 60 3.88 -3.68 -14.47
C ASP A 60 3.10 -3.69 -13.15
N SER A 61 3.77 -3.60 -12.00
CA SER A 61 3.11 -3.52 -10.69
C SER A 61 3.00 -2.09 -10.18
N LEU A 62 1.99 -1.87 -9.33
CA LEU A 62 1.78 -0.65 -8.56
C LEU A 62 2.46 -0.76 -7.19
N TYR A 63 3.17 0.30 -6.81
CA TYR A 63 3.85 0.42 -5.53
C TYR A 63 3.46 1.74 -4.86
N LEU A 64 3.04 1.69 -3.60
CA LEU A 64 2.87 2.87 -2.77
C LEU A 64 4.23 3.33 -2.25
N CYS A 65 4.57 4.59 -2.49
CA CYS A 65 5.72 5.24 -1.89
C CYS A 65 5.44 5.63 -0.44
N THR A 66 6.30 5.19 0.49
CA THR A 66 6.19 5.53 1.91
C THR A 66 7.43 6.29 2.38
N ALA A 67 7.35 6.87 3.58
CA ALA A 67 8.54 7.38 4.27
C ALA A 67 9.08 6.41 5.34
N ASP A 68 8.46 5.22 5.44
CA ASP A 68 8.77 4.23 6.45
C ASP A 68 10.03 3.43 6.06
N GLU A 69 10.43 2.51 6.94
CA GLU A 69 11.51 1.55 6.66
C GLU A 69 11.25 0.76 5.36
N ASP A 70 9.97 0.57 5.06
CA ASP A 70 9.44 -0.11 3.90
C ASP A 70 9.14 0.89 2.79
N TYR A 71 10.22 1.47 2.25
CA TYR A 71 10.25 2.57 1.27
C TYR A 71 9.25 2.44 0.11
N LEU A 72 8.97 1.20 -0.31
CA LEU A 72 7.90 0.85 -1.24
C LEU A 72 7.05 -0.29 -0.67
N ILE A 73 5.74 -0.16 -0.81
CA ILE A 73 4.76 -1.21 -0.51
C ILE A 73 4.14 -1.68 -1.82
N TYR A 74 4.23 -2.98 -2.11
CA TYR A 74 3.54 -3.58 -3.26
C TYR A 74 2.01 -3.49 -3.09
N ARG A 75 1.29 -3.16 -4.17
CA ARG A 75 -0.18 -3.10 -4.17
C ARG A 75 -0.80 -4.19 -5.03
N THR A 76 -0.44 -4.24 -6.30
CA THR A 76 -0.98 -5.20 -7.25
C THR A 76 -0.12 -5.24 -8.50
N THR A 77 -0.16 -6.34 -9.23
CA THR A 77 0.43 -6.48 -10.55
C THR A 77 -0.64 -6.23 -11.60
N CYS A 78 -0.46 -5.24 -12.46
CA CYS A 78 -1.33 -5.03 -13.60
C CYS A 78 -1.10 -6.12 -14.65
N ARG A 79 -1.97 -6.23 -15.66
CA ARG A 79 -1.64 -7.01 -16.86
C ARG A 79 -0.39 -6.41 -17.53
N ARG A 80 0.33 -7.21 -18.31
CA ARG A 80 1.52 -6.75 -19.05
C ARG A 80 1.22 -5.51 -19.89
N GLY A 81 1.96 -4.43 -19.68
CA GLY A 81 1.78 -3.16 -20.38
C GLY A 81 0.52 -2.39 -19.99
N ALA A 82 -0.20 -2.82 -18.95
CA ALA A 82 -1.43 -2.17 -18.49
C ALA A 82 -1.20 -1.25 -17.29
N CYS A 83 0.04 -1.06 -16.84
CA CYS A 83 0.36 -0.07 -15.82
C CYS A 83 0.53 1.30 -16.49
N GLN A 84 -0.38 2.23 -16.21
CA GLN A 84 -0.47 3.55 -16.80
C GLN A 84 0.18 4.58 -15.87
N ASP A 85 1.24 5.21 -16.37
CA ASP A 85 1.80 6.45 -15.81
C ASP A 85 0.80 7.60 -16.06
N ASN A 86 0.24 8.16 -14.97
CA ASN A 86 -0.74 9.25 -15.05
C ASN A 86 -0.10 10.63 -14.99
N GLY A 87 1.23 10.70 -14.93
CA GLY A 87 2.00 11.93 -14.95
C GLY A 87 2.28 12.51 -13.56
N VAL A 88 2.83 13.72 -13.55
CA VAL A 88 3.36 14.34 -12.34
C VAL A 88 2.26 14.59 -11.31
N SER A 89 2.54 14.18 -10.06
CA SER A 89 1.64 14.36 -8.91
C SER A 89 0.28 13.69 -9.07
N ARG A 90 0.21 12.61 -9.84
CA ARG A 90 -0.98 11.75 -9.98
C ARG A 90 -0.58 10.31 -9.70
N ASP A 91 -1.50 9.56 -9.10
CA ASP A 91 -1.28 8.14 -8.86
C ASP A 91 -1.34 7.38 -10.18
N ASP A 92 -0.40 6.47 -10.37
CA ASP A 92 -0.43 5.53 -11.48
C ASP A 92 -1.50 4.47 -11.26
N THR A 93 -2.04 3.92 -12.34
CA THR A 93 -3.18 2.99 -12.28
C THR A 93 -3.01 1.81 -13.21
N CYS A 94 -3.67 0.69 -12.89
CA CYS A 94 -3.86 -0.39 -13.85
C CYS A 94 -5.03 -0.03 -14.78
N ILE A 95 -4.81 -0.06 -16.10
CA ILE A 95 -5.84 0.19 -17.11
C ILE A 95 -6.38 -1.10 -17.72
N GLY A 96 -7.67 -1.09 -18.05
CA GLY A 96 -8.34 -2.20 -18.72
C GLY A 96 -8.76 -3.35 -17.81
N THR A 97 -8.99 -3.12 -16.53
CA THR A 97 -9.78 -4.06 -15.72
C THR A 97 -11.25 -3.96 -16.12
N GLU A 98 -11.79 -5.06 -16.67
CA GLU A 98 -13.03 -5.52 -16.06
C GLU A 98 -12.71 -5.83 -14.58
N GLU A 99 -13.39 -5.08 -13.72
CA GLU A 99 -13.75 -5.32 -12.32
C GLU A 99 -12.65 -5.55 -11.27
N GLN A 100 -12.45 -4.51 -10.44
CA GLN A 100 -12.16 -4.70 -9.02
C GLN A 100 -13.51 -4.84 -8.27
N PRO A 101 -13.85 -5.97 -7.66
CA PRO A 101 -14.79 -5.97 -6.55
C PRO A 101 -14.04 -5.41 -5.32
N GLN A 102 -14.12 -4.10 -5.10
CA GLN A 102 -13.84 -3.54 -3.78
C GLN A 102 -15.08 -3.78 -2.91
N GLU A 103 -15.15 -4.96 -2.30
CA GLU A 103 -16.01 -5.16 -1.15
C GLU A 103 -15.25 -4.80 0.12
N GLN A 104 -15.47 -3.58 0.63
CA GLN A 104 -15.44 -3.38 2.08
C GLN A 104 -16.41 -2.26 2.48
N ASN A 105 -17.69 -2.62 2.46
CA ASN A 105 -18.69 -2.02 3.34
C ASN A 105 -18.23 -2.29 4.79
N ARG A 106 -17.66 -1.28 5.46
CA ARG A 106 -17.58 -1.28 6.92
C ARG A 106 -17.76 0.14 7.45
N ASP A 107 -18.73 0.25 8.35
CA ASP A 107 -18.96 1.33 9.32
C ASP A 107 -19.81 2.53 8.89
N GLN A 108 -21.13 2.32 8.81
CA GLN A 108 -22.13 3.26 9.37
C GLN A 108 -23.32 2.50 9.97
N ASN A 109 -23.15 1.93 11.16
CA ASN A 109 -24.27 1.79 12.09
C ASN A 109 -23.77 1.81 13.53
N GLN A 110 -23.51 3.02 14.02
CA GLN A 110 -23.46 3.28 15.44
C GLN A 110 -24.24 4.56 15.69
N GLU A 111 -25.54 4.42 15.90
CA GLU A 111 -26.25 5.37 16.73
C GLU A 111 -27.08 4.58 17.74
N GLN A 112 -26.67 4.74 19.00
CA GLN A 112 -27.37 4.29 20.20
C GLN A 112 -28.69 5.03 20.31
N ASP A 113 -29.78 4.32 20.56
CA ASP A 113 -30.86 4.89 21.37
C ASP A 113 -31.31 3.87 22.41
N VAL A 114 -31.17 4.28 23.66
CA VAL A 114 -31.40 3.49 24.87
C VAL A 114 -32.76 3.95 25.41
N GLY A 115 -33.84 3.32 24.97
CA GLY A 115 -35.20 3.66 25.36
C GLY A 115 -35.83 2.60 26.28
N LEU A 116 -35.90 2.91 27.57
CA LEU A 116 -36.63 2.18 28.61
C LEU A 116 -38.17 2.28 28.42
N GLY A 117 -38.90 1.18 28.66
CA GLY A 117 -40.37 1.16 28.86
C GLY A 117 -40.97 -0.21 28.51
N GLN A 118 -41.15 -1.11 29.47
CA GLN A 118 -42.37 -1.38 30.24
C GLN A 118 -43.57 -1.97 29.46
N ASP A 119 -44.03 -3.10 30.02
CA ASP A 119 -45.41 -3.57 30.15
C ASP A 119 -46.01 -4.60 29.15
N GLN A 120 -46.03 -5.84 29.65
CA GLN A 120 -47.16 -6.77 29.78
C GLN A 120 -48.00 -7.19 28.56
N GLY A 121 -48.16 -8.52 28.47
CA GLY A 121 -49.46 -9.15 28.23
C GLY A 121 -49.64 -9.77 26.84
N GLY A 122 -49.66 -11.10 26.77
CA GLY A 122 -50.07 -11.78 25.54
C GLY A 122 -49.76 -13.27 25.51
N GLN A 123 -50.48 -14.03 26.32
CA GLN A 123 -50.53 -15.49 26.29
C GLN A 123 -51.08 -15.96 24.93
N ASN A 124 -50.49 -17.03 24.35
CA ASN A 124 -51.10 -18.05 23.47
C ASN A 124 -49.96 -18.99 23.02
N ALA A 125 -49.62 -20.05 23.77
CA ALA A 125 -50.28 -21.36 23.79
C ALA A 125 -50.42 -22.01 22.40
N GLY A 126 -49.47 -22.90 22.06
CA GLY A 126 -49.57 -23.88 20.98
C GLY A 126 -48.37 -24.84 21.02
N PRO A 127 -48.55 -26.18 20.96
CA PRO A 127 -47.76 -27.11 21.77
C PRO A 127 -46.78 -28.01 20.97
N TYR A 128 -45.74 -28.51 21.65
CA TYR A 128 -45.16 -29.89 21.64
C TYR A 128 -44.86 -30.55 20.26
N THR A 129 -43.75 -31.25 19.94
CA THR A 129 -42.61 -31.81 20.70
C THR A 129 -41.60 -32.46 19.71
N THR A 130 -40.32 -32.44 20.10
CA THR A 130 -39.37 -33.58 20.13
C THR A 130 -38.62 -34.08 18.88
N VAL A 131 -37.34 -34.35 19.18
CA VAL A 131 -36.16 -34.78 18.43
C VAL A 131 -36.07 -36.32 18.31
N THR A 132 -35.19 -36.78 17.40
CA THR A 132 -34.47 -38.10 17.33
C THR A 132 -35.26 -39.25 16.68
N PHE A 133 -34.72 -40.05 15.75
CA PHE A 133 -33.34 -40.37 15.33
C PHE A 133 -33.18 -40.35 13.81
#